data_AF-A0A957LU16-F1
#
_entry.id   AF-A0A957LU16-F1
#
_cell.length_a   1.000
_cell.length_b   1.000
_cell.length_c   1.000
_cell.angle_alpha   90.00
_cell.angle_beta   90.00
_cell.angle_gamma   90.00
#
_symmetry.space_group_name_H-M   'P 1'
#
loop_
_entity.id
_entity.type
_entity.pdbx_description
1 polymer ?
#
loop_
_entity_poly.entity_id
_entity_poly.type
_entity_poly.pdbx_seq_one_letter_code
_entity_poly.pdbx_strand_id
1 'polypeptide(L)'
;LLILDNFEQIAPAAPAVAYLLSGCPKLRLLVTSRLPLRVRAEHVFPVEPLALPDPGADPSLADLADVPAVALFVNRAAAASPGFALTAQNARAVAHITQRLDGLPLAIELAANRIKVLSPTDLLERLGARLPLLTRGAHDLPERQQALRSTLAWSYDLLDDDARRVFRFLSVFAGGCTLEAAEWICQALVSD
;
A
#
# COMPACT_ATOMS: atom_id res chain seq x y z
N LEU A 1 3.14 -25.90 11.24
CA LEU A 1 2.49 -24.61 10.94
C LEU A 1 2.22 -24.61 9.45
N LEU A 2 0.98 -24.33 9.04
CA LEU A 2 0.59 -24.17 7.64
C LEU A 2 0.06 -22.74 7.47
N ILE A 3 0.55 -22.05 6.44
CA ILE A 3 0.17 -20.67 6.13
C ILE A 3 -0.66 -20.70 4.86
N LEU A 4 -1.84 -20.10 4.91
CA LEU A 4 -2.72 -19.93 3.75
C LEU A 4 -2.84 -18.43 3.49
N ASP A 5 -2.30 -17.98 2.37
CA ASP A 5 -2.31 -16.57 2.01
C ASP A 5 -3.48 -16.26 1.06
N ASN A 6 -4.08 -15.07 1.18
CA ASN A 6 -5.12 -14.55 0.27
C ASN A 6 -6.33 -15.50 0.15
N PHE A 7 -6.79 -16.06 1.28
CA PHE A 7 -7.80 -17.12 1.31
C PHE A 7 -9.17 -16.68 0.78
N GLU A 8 -9.46 -15.38 0.70
CA GLU A 8 -10.70 -14.87 0.10
C GLU A 8 -10.92 -15.34 -1.34
N GLN A 9 -9.85 -15.67 -2.07
CA GLN A 9 -9.93 -16.19 -3.45
C GLN A 9 -10.56 -17.58 -3.51
N ILE A 10 -10.48 -18.34 -2.41
CA ILE A 10 -10.97 -19.71 -2.28
C ILE A 10 -11.88 -19.86 -1.05
N ALA A 11 -12.62 -18.81 -0.68
CA ALA A 11 -13.48 -18.79 0.50
C ALA A 11 -14.38 -20.03 0.69
N PRO A 12 -14.93 -20.68 -0.37
CA PRO A 12 -15.69 -21.93 -0.22
C PRO A 12 -14.91 -23.11 0.39
N ALA A 13 -13.58 -23.05 0.44
CA ALA A 13 -12.72 -24.07 1.06
C ALA A 13 -12.65 -23.97 2.60
N ALA A 14 -13.29 -22.98 3.24
CA ALA A 14 -13.28 -22.81 4.70
C ALA A 14 -13.67 -24.08 5.50
N PRO A 15 -14.64 -24.93 5.08
CA PRO A 15 -14.94 -26.18 5.76
C PRO A 15 -13.77 -27.17 5.78
N ALA A 16 -12.93 -27.18 4.74
CA ALA A 16 -11.75 -28.04 4.68
C ALA A 16 -10.69 -27.63 5.72
N VAL A 17 -10.56 -26.32 5.99
CA VAL A 17 -9.71 -25.80 7.08
C VAL A 17 -10.18 -26.32 8.44
N ALA A 18 -11.49 -26.29 8.70
CA ALA A 18 -12.05 -26.81 9.95
C ALA A 18 -11.83 -28.33 10.08
N TYR A 19 -12.01 -29.08 8.99
CA TYR A 19 -11.76 -30.52 8.94
C TYR A 19 -10.29 -30.84 9.30
N LEU A 20 -9.33 -30.15 8.69
CA LEU A 20 -7.90 -30.33 8.98
C LEU A 20 -7.56 -30.05 10.45
N LEU A 21 -8.11 -28.99 11.04
CA LEU A 21 -7.90 -28.69 12.46
C LEU A 21 -8.46 -29.77 13.38
N SER A 22 -9.59 -30.39 13.02
CA SER A 22 -10.19 -31.47 13.82
C SER A 22 -9.40 -32.78 13.75
N GLY A 23 -8.81 -33.09 12.59
CA GLY A 23 -8.05 -34.33 12.38
C GLY A 23 -6.58 -34.26 12.81
N CYS A 24 -6.01 -33.06 12.95
CA CYS A 24 -4.58 -32.86 13.19
C CYS A 24 -4.35 -32.02 14.46
N PRO A 25 -4.26 -32.63 15.66
CA PRO A 25 -4.25 -31.90 16.94
C PRO A 25 -2.99 -31.03 17.18
N LYS A 26 -1.92 -31.23 16.41
CA LYS A 26 -0.70 -30.40 16.46
C LYS A 26 -0.64 -29.35 15.35
N LEU A 27 -1.62 -29.31 14.44
CA LEU A 27 -1.65 -28.36 13.33
C LEU A 27 -1.93 -26.96 13.86
N ARG A 28 -1.10 -26.00 13.43
CA ARG A 28 -1.37 -24.57 13.57
C ARG A 28 -1.56 -23.99 12.18
N LEU A 29 -2.62 -23.20 12.00
CA LEU A 29 -2.92 -22.50 10.75
C LEU A 29 -2.80 -21.00 10.97
N LEU A 30 -2.11 -20.33 10.05
CA LEU A 30 -2.16 -18.87 9.91
C LEU A 30 -2.80 -18.58 8.56
N VAL A 31 -3.94 -17.92 8.57
CA VAL A 31 -4.68 -17.60 7.33
C VAL A 31 -4.75 -16.10 7.18
N THR A 32 -4.29 -15.58 6.05
CA THR A 32 -4.54 -14.18 5.66
C THR A 32 -5.77 -14.15 4.76
N SER A 33 -6.66 -13.19 4.99
CA SER A 33 -7.87 -13.02 4.20
C SER A 33 -8.42 -11.61 4.36
N ARG A 34 -9.12 -11.11 3.35
CA ARG A 34 -9.93 -9.87 3.45
C ARG A 34 -11.27 -10.07 4.16
N LEU A 35 -11.71 -11.32 4.32
CA LEU A 35 -12.96 -11.67 4.97
C LEU A 35 -12.72 -12.78 6.01
N PRO A 36 -13.45 -12.77 7.14
CA PRO A 36 -13.37 -13.87 8.10
C PRO A 36 -13.79 -15.18 7.44
N LEU A 37 -13.14 -16.27 7.83
CA LEU A 37 -13.42 -17.62 7.36
C LEU A 37 -14.76 -18.15 7.90
N ARG A 38 -15.24 -17.58 9.02
CA ARG A 38 -16.48 -17.95 9.71
C ARG A 38 -16.51 -19.41 10.15
N VAL A 39 -15.38 -19.88 10.69
CA VAL A 39 -15.26 -21.22 11.28
C VAL A 39 -15.12 -21.14 12.79
N ARG A 40 -15.60 -22.15 13.53
CA ARG A 40 -15.64 -22.11 15.00
C ARG A 40 -14.26 -21.95 15.68
N ALA A 41 -13.22 -22.49 15.06
CA ALA A 41 -11.84 -22.42 15.59
C ALA A 41 -11.10 -21.12 15.21
N GLU A 42 -11.75 -20.22 14.47
CA GLU A 42 -11.16 -18.97 14.00
C GLU A 42 -10.87 -18.01 15.15
N HIS A 43 -9.67 -17.43 15.13
CA HIS A 43 -9.30 -16.29 15.94
C HIS A 43 -8.89 -15.17 14.98
N VAL A 44 -9.74 -14.16 14.83
CA VAL A 44 -9.50 -13.05 13.90
C VAL A 44 -8.52 -12.07 14.54
N PHE A 45 -7.41 -11.81 13.85
CA PHE A 45 -6.46 -10.76 14.21
C PHE A 45 -6.54 -9.63 13.17
N PRO A 46 -7.20 -8.50 13.48
CA PRO A 46 -7.23 -7.37 12.56
C PRO A 46 -5.82 -6.77 12.44
N VAL A 47 -5.37 -6.60 11.19
CA VAL A 47 -4.11 -5.89 10.90
C VAL A 47 -4.44 -4.41 10.75
N GLU A 48 -4.06 -3.62 11.76
CA GLU A 48 -4.27 -2.17 11.77
C GLU A 48 -3.22 -1.44 10.92
N PRO A 49 -3.51 -0.20 10.47
CA PRO A 49 -2.51 0.65 9.84
C PRO A 49 -1.36 0.96 10.81
N LEU A 50 -0.28 1.53 10.27
CA LEU A 50 0.84 1.98 11.10
C LEU A 50 0.40 3.17 11.97
N ALA A 51 0.94 3.20 13.19
CA ALA A 51 0.75 4.35 14.08
C ALA A 51 1.24 5.63 13.40
N LEU A 52 0.43 6.68 13.56
CA LEU A 52 0.60 8.00 12.98
C LEU A 52 1.10 9.01 14.02
N PRO A 53 1.78 10.09 13.58
CA PRO A 53 2.14 11.17 14.48
C PRO A 53 0.89 11.94 14.92
N ASP A 54 0.84 12.32 16.21
CA ASP A 54 -0.26 13.10 16.77
C ASP A 54 -0.30 14.50 16.12
N PRO A 55 -1.43 14.91 15.49
CA PRO A 55 -1.56 16.23 14.86
C PRO A 55 -1.42 17.41 15.82
N GLY A 56 -1.68 17.22 17.12
CA GLY A 56 -1.63 18.28 18.13
C GLY A 56 -0.30 18.36 18.88
N ALA A 57 0.59 17.38 18.69
CA ALA A 57 1.88 17.34 19.35
C ALA A 57 2.96 18.06 18.50
N ASP A 58 3.95 18.63 19.18
CA ASP A 58 5.20 19.10 18.56
C ASP A 58 6.35 18.17 19.00
N PRO A 59 6.38 16.92 18.47
CA PRO A 59 7.37 15.93 18.90
C PRO A 59 8.77 16.35 18.47
N SER A 60 9.78 15.93 19.25
CA SER A 60 11.16 16.11 18.80
C SER A 60 11.41 15.33 17.50
N LEU A 61 12.45 15.70 16.76
CA LEU A 61 12.83 15.00 15.52
C LEU A 61 13.05 13.49 15.77
N ALA A 62 13.61 13.14 16.92
CA ALA A 62 13.86 11.75 17.31
C ALA A 62 12.55 11.00 17.56
N ASP A 63 11.65 11.58 18.35
CA ASP A 63 10.35 10.96 18.64
C ASP A 63 9.52 10.78 17.37
N LEU A 64 9.57 11.76 16.46
CA LEU A 64 8.88 11.67 15.18
C LEU A 64 9.46 10.57 14.29
N ALA A 65 10.78 10.38 14.29
CA ALA A 65 11.45 9.33 13.51
C ALA A 65 11.06 7.92 13.97
N ASP A 66 10.71 7.76 15.25
CA ASP A 66 10.30 6.47 15.83
C ASP A 66 8.82 6.13 15.58
N VAL A 67 8.02 7.09 15.09
CA VAL A 67 6.63 6.83 14.70
C VAL A 67 6.61 5.86 13.50
N PRO A 68 5.92 4.70 13.57
CA PRO A 68 6.04 3.65 12.56
C PRO A 68 5.76 4.08 11.12
N ALA A 69 4.75 4.94 10.90
CA ALA A 69 4.45 5.45 9.56
C ALA A 69 5.57 6.36 9.01
N VAL A 70 6.16 7.20 9.87
CA VAL A 70 7.28 8.08 9.52
C VAL A 70 8.55 7.27 9.30
N ALA A 71 8.85 6.34 10.19
CA ALA A 71 9.98 5.42 10.06
C ALA A 71 9.93 4.67 8.71
N LEU A 72 8.75 4.15 8.34
CA LEU A 72 8.56 3.51 7.04
C LEU A 72 8.80 4.50 5.89
N PHE A 73 8.22 5.71 5.94
CA PHE A 73 8.43 6.72 4.90
C PHE A 73 9.92 7.01 4.70
N VAL A 74 10.65 7.28 5.79
CA VAL A 74 12.08 7.60 5.76
C VAL A 74 12.88 6.43 5.21
N ASN A 75 12.59 5.20 5.64
CA ASN A 75 13.25 4.00 5.16
C ASN A 75 13.06 3.82 3.64
N ARG A 76 11.83 3.95 3.15
CA ARG A 76 11.50 3.82 1.73
C ARG A 76 12.08 4.97 0.90
N ALA A 77 12.04 6.19 1.41
CA ALA A 77 12.60 7.38 0.75
C ALA A 77 14.12 7.30 0.65
N ALA A 78 14.82 6.82 1.70
CA ALA A 78 16.27 6.60 1.67
C ALA A 78 16.67 5.47 0.70
N ALA A 79 15.87 4.41 0.58
CA ALA A 79 16.07 3.37 -0.43
C ALA A 79 15.90 3.90 -1.87
N ALA A 80 14.98 4.85 -2.06
CA ALA A 80 14.75 5.49 -3.35
C ALA A 80 15.82 6.55 -3.68
N SER A 81 16.16 7.42 -2.74
CA SER A 81 17.14 8.50 -2.91
C SER A 81 18.22 8.36 -1.82
N PRO A 82 19.37 7.73 -2.15
CA PRO A 82 20.47 7.60 -1.22
C PRO A 82 20.91 8.98 -0.72
N GLY A 83 20.82 9.20 0.58
CA GLY A 83 21.09 10.50 1.21
C GLY A 83 19.85 11.22 1.76
N PHE A 84 18.64 10.71 1.48
CA PHE A 84 17.44 11.20 2.16
C PHE A 84 17.51 10.89 3.66
N ALA A 85 17.29 11.92 4.48
CA ALA A 85 17.16 11.81 5.92
C ALA A 85 16.02 12.71 6.41
N LEU A 86 15.43 12.35 7.54
CA LEU A 86 14.49 13.22 8.24
C LEU A 86 15.27 14.39 8.85
N THR A 87 14.85 15.62 8.58
CA THR A 87 15.46 16.85 9.08
C THR A 87 14.39 17.79 9.63
N ALA A 88 14.79 18.79 10.42
CA ALA A 88 13.85 19.78 10.95
C ALA A 88 13.07 20.50 9.84
N GLN A 89 13.67 20.66 8.65
CA GLN A 89 13.05 21.32 7.51
C GLN A 89 11.97 20.47 6.83
N ASN A 90 12.10 19.15 6.82
CA ASN A 90 11.17 18.25 6.13
C ASN A 90 10.24 17.46 7.07
N ALA A 91 10.52 17.43 8.37
CA ALA A 91 9.82 16.65 9.37
C ALA A 91 8.30 16.88 9.33
N ARG A 92 7.88 18.14 9.31
CA ARG A 92 6.46 18.51 9.25
C ARG A 92 5.77 18.01 7.98
N ALA A 93 6.45 18.11 6.83
CA ALA A 93 5.91 17.65 5.56
C ALA A 93 5.73 16.12 5.57
N VAL A 94 6.74 15.39 6.05
CA VAL A 94 6.70 13.92 6.18
C VAL A 94 5.58 13.48 7.13
N ALA A 95 5.43 14.12 8.29
CA ALA A 95 4.35 13.83 9.22
C ALA A 95 2.97 13.97 8.55
N HIS A 96 2.72 15.10 7.89
CA HIS A 96 1.45 15.33 7.19
C HIS A 96 1.24 14.39 5.99
N ILE A 97 2.29 14.01 5.27
CA ILE A 97 2.18 12.99 4.21
C ILE A 97 1.69 11.68 4.82
N THR A 98 2.35 11.19 5.88
CA THR A 98 1.97 9.91 6.50
C THR A 98 0.55 9.92 7.04
N GLN A 99 0.10 11.04 7.63
CA GLN A 99 -1.28 11.24 8.06
C GLN A 99 -2.26 11.19 6.89
N ARG A 100 -1.94 11.86 5.77
CA ARG A 100 -2.81 11.92 4.58
C ARG A 100 -2.90 10.59 3.82
N LEU A 101 -1.99 9.67 4.14
CA LEU A 101 -1.97 8.30 3.64
C LEU A 101 -2.53 7.30 4.66
N ASP A 102 -3.15 7.79 5.74
CA ASP A 102 -3.83 7.01 6.79
C ASP A 102 -2.97 5.91 7.42
N GLY A 103 -1.65 6.10 7.46
CA GLY A 103 -0.73 5.11 8.03
C GLY A 103 -0.64 3.82 7.21
N LEU A 104 -1.16 3.81 5.97
CA LEU A 104 -1.19 2.61 5.14
C LEU A 104 0.20 2.30 4.57
N PRO A 105 0.80 1.13 4.90
CA PRO A 105 2.18 0.85 4.51
C PRO A 105 2.45 0.97 3.01
N LEU A 106 1.57 0.39 2.19
CA LEU A 106 1.72 0.42 0.73
C LEU A 106 1.57 1.83 0.17
N ALA A 107 0.64 2.63 0.70
CA ALA A 107 0.47 4.02 0.26
C ALA A 107 1.70 4.86 0.58
N ILE A 108 2.25 4.68 1.79
CA ILE A 108 3.49 5.32 2.24
C ILE A 108 4.66 4.92 1.34
N GLU A 109 4.82 3.64 1.01
CA GLU A 109 5.89 3.17 0.13
C GLU A 109 5.79 3.79 -1.28
N LEU A 110 4.60 3.81 -1.87
CA LEU A 110 4.37 4.40 -3.18
C LEU A 110 4.67 5.90 -3.19
N ALA A 111 4.31 6.63 -2.14
CA ALA A 111 4.58 8.06 -2.01
C ALA A 111 6.08 8.32 -1.77
N ALA A 112 6.72 7.59 -0.84
CA ALA A 112 8.12 7.77 -0.48
C ALA A 112 9.07 7.52 -1.67
N ASN A 113 8.75 6.59 -2.56
CA ASN A 113 9.52 6.35 -3.80
C ASN A 113 9.59 7.57 -4.73
N ARG A 114 8.68 8.56 -4.58
CA ARG A 114 8.63 9.76 -5.41
C ARG A 114 9.58 10.86 -4.94
N ILE A 115 10.25 10.69 -3.81
CA ILE A 115 11.27 11.63 -3.32
C ILE A 115 12.45 11.79 -4.28
N LYS A 116 12.67 10.83 -5.19
CA LYS A 116 13.64 10.96 -6.30
C LYS A 116 13.41 12.18 -7.19
N VAL A 117 12.15 12.63 -7.30
CA VAL A 117 11.71 13.64 -8.27
C VAL A 117 10.91 14.79 -7.64
N LEU A 118 10.45 14.64 -6.41
CA LEU A 118 9.67 15.64 -5.67
C LEU A 118 10.26 15.84 -4.28
N SER A 119 10.34 17.09 -3.82
CA SER A 119 10.63 17.33 -2.40
C SER A 119 9.46 16.87 -1.52
N PRO A 120 9.66 16.60 -0.21
CA PRO A 120 8.57 16.28 0.70
C PRO A 120 7.45 17.34 0.72
N THR A 121 7.80 18.61 0.58
CA THR A 121 6.81 19.70 0.50
C THR A 121 6.00 19.64 -0.79
N ASP A 122 6.66 19.47 -1.94
CA ASP A 122 5.95 19.34 -3.24
C ASP A 122 5.06 18.10 -3.28
N LEU A 123 5.53 17.01 -2.69
CA LEU A 123 4.78 15.76 -2.55
C LEU A 123 3.51 15.99 -1.72
N LEU A 124 3.62 16.68 -0.58
CA LEU A 124 2.49 17.00 0.27
C LEU A 124 1.45 17.90 -0.45
N GLU A 125 1.90 18.95 -1.14
CA GLU A 125 1.02 19.84 -1.91
C GLU A 125 0.24 19.08 -3.00
N ARG A 126 0.90 18.15 -3.68
CA ARG A 126 0.28 17.33 -4.74
C ARG A 126 -0.69 16.29 -4.20
N LEU A 127 -0.45 15.74 -3.01
CA LEU A 127 -1.45 14.97 -2.25
C LEU A 127 -2.61 15.88 -1.77
N GLY A 128 -2.37 17.18 -1.63
CA GLY A 128 -3.37 18.21 -1.37
C GLY A 128 -4.37 18.41 -2.53
N ALA A 129 -3.84 18.60 -3.74
CA ALA A 129 -4.57 19.14 -4.88
C ALA A 129 -5.37 18.12 -5.72
N ARG A 130 -5.07 16.81 -5.64
CA ARG A 130 -5.67 15.78 -6.53
C ARG A 130 -6.65 14.80 -5.87
N LEU A 131 -6.92 14.96 -4.57
CA LEU A 131 -7.78 14.05 -3.82
C LEU A 131 -9.29 14.39 -3.69
N PRO A 132 -9.89 15.42 -4.32
CA PRO A 132 -11.36 15.54 -4.32
C PRO A 132 -12.07 14.79 -5.47
N LEU A 133 -11.36 14.34 -6.52
CA LEU A 133 -11.97 13.87 -7.77
C LEU A 133 -11.96 12.34 -7.98
N LEU A 134 -11.44 11.57 -7.02
CA LEU A 134 -11.32 10.11 -7.14
C LEU A 134 -12.03 9.32 -6.03
N THR A 135 -12.88 9.99 -5.24
CA THR A 135 -13.86 9.37 -4.33
C THR A 135 -15.02 8.68 -5.08
N ARG A 136 -14.78 8.14 -6.28
CA ARG A 136 -15.68 7.20 -6.98
C ARG A 136 -15.16 5.75 -6.88
N GLY A 137 -14.44 5.43 -5.82
CA GLY A 137 -14.63 4.10 -5.23
C GLY A 137 -16.05 4.03 -4.67
N ALA A 138 -16.70 2.86 -4.72
CA ALA A 138 -17.98 2.69 -4.07
C ALA A 138 -17.88 3.19 -2.61
N HIS A 139 -18.81 4.06 -2.21
CA HIS A 139 -18.76 4.75 -0.91
C HIS A 139 -18.84 3.79 0.29
N ASP A 140 -19.09 2.50 0.04
CA ASP A 140 -19.11 1.39 0.98
C ASP A 140 -17.74 0.68 1.14
N LEU A 141 -16.71 1.08 0.37
CA LEU A 141 -15.37 0.55 0.53
C LEU A 141 -14.79 0.99 1.88
N PRO A 142 -14.14 0.09 2.63
CA PRO A 142 -13.43 0.47 3.85
C PRO A 142 -12.44 1.61 3.59
N GLU A 143 -12.32 2.57 4.51
CA GLU A 143 -11.46 3.77 4.38
C GLU A 143 -10.04 3.43 3.91
N ARG A 144 -9.47 2.34 4.43
CA ARG A 144 -8.18 1.77 4.01
C ARG A 144 -8.07 1.56 2.49
N GLN A 145 -9.11 1.05 1.85
CA GLN A 145 -9.08 0.77 0.41
C GLN A 145 -9.22 2.06 -0.41
N GLN A 146 -9.90 3.08 0.14
CA GLN A 146 -10.06 4.37 -0.52
C GLN A 146 -8.71 5.12 -0.60
N ALA A 147 -7.97 5.23 0.51
CA ALA A 147 -6.67 5.90 0.53
C ALA A 147 -5.62 5.20 -0.35
N LEU A 148 -5.62 3.86 -0.38
CA LEU A 148 -4.76 3.10 -1.29
C LEU A 148 -5.11 3.38 -2.76
N ARG A 149 -6.41 3.36 -3.14
CA ARG A 149 -6.83 3.66 -4.52
C ARG A 149 -6.46 5.08 -4.93
N SER A 150 -6.64 6.05 -4.04
CA SER A 150 -6.24 7.44 -4.30
C SER A 150 -4.73 7.55 -4.52
N THR A 151 -3.93 6.84 -3.72
CA THR A 151 -2.47 6.81 -3.90
C THR A 151 -2.06 6.15 -5.22
N LEU A 152 -2.71 5.05 -5.60
CA LEU A 152 -2.48 4.37 -6.87
C LEU A 152 -2.85 5.27 -8.05
N ALA A 153 -4.02 5.90 -8.02
CA ALA A 153 -4.47 6.81 -9.07
C ALA A 153 -3.56 8.03 -9.21
N TRP A 154 -3.13 8.62 -8.09
CA TRP A 154 -2.11 9.67 -8.11
C TRP A 154 -0.79 9.19 -8.72
N SER A 155 -0.33 7.98 -8.36
CA SER A 155 0.91 7.41 -8.87
C SER A 155 0.86 7.18 -10.39
N TYR A 156 -0.33 6.84 -10.91
CA TYR A 156 -0.64 6.73 -12.33
C TYR A 156 -0.66 8.11 -13.00
N ASP A 157 -1.22 9.11 -12.33
CA ASP A 157 -1.29 10.49 -12.83
C ASP A 157 0.05 11.25 -12.85
N LEU A 158 1.12 10.62 -12.37
CA LEU A 158 2.49 11.12 -12.50
C LEU A 158 3.26 10.47 -13.65
N LEU A 159 2.73 9.41 -14.26
CA LEU A 159 3.33 8.79 -15.44
C LEU A 159 3.17 9.73 -16.64
N ASP A 160 4.18 9.76 -17.51
CA ASP A 160 4.04 10.33 -18.85
C ASP A 160 3.07 9.50 -19.70
N ASP A 161 2.68 10.02 -20.87
CA ASP A 161 1.62 9.43 -21.68
C ASP A 161 2.00 8.02 -22.18
N ASP A 162 3.27 7.79 -22.48
CA ASP A 162 3.79 6.50 -22.94
C ASP A 162 3.75 5.46 -21.81
N ALA A 163 4.23 5.81 -20.62
CA ALA A 163 4.18 4.95 -19.44
C ALA A 163 2.73 4.68 -19.00
N ARG A 164 1.82 5.67 -19.10
CA ARG A 164 0.38 5.46 -18.86
C ARG A 164 -0.23 4.47 -19.85
N ARG A 165 0.19 4.54 -21.12
CA ARG A 165 -0.27 3.64 -22.19
C ARG A 165 0.17 2.22 -21.88
N VAL A 166 1.46 1.98 -21.66
CA VAL A 166 2.00 0.66 -21.27
C VAL A 166 1.30 0.11 -20.03
N PHE A 167 1.16 0.92 -18.98
CA PHE A 167 0.51 0.50 -17.72
C PHE A 167 -0.94 0.02 -17.93
N ARG A 168 -1.72 0.67 -18.81
CA ARG A 168 -3.08 0.21 -19.15
C ARG A 168 -3.08 -1.14 -19.85
N PHE A 169 -2.14 -1.37 -20.78
CA PHE A 169 -2.07 -2.64 -21.50
C PHE A 169 -1.60 -3.80 -20.61
N LEU A 170 -0.72 -3.54 -19.65
CA LEU A 170 -0.31 -4.53 -18.65
C LEU A 170 -1.48 -5.00 -17.75
N SER A 171 -2.56 -4.21 -17.62
CA SER A 171 -3.72 -4.55 -16.79
C SER A 171 -4.53 -5.76 -17.29
N VAL A 172 -4.28 -6.23 -18.52
CA VAL A 172 -4.91 -7.44 -19.08
C VAL A 172 -4.47 -8.71 -18.35
N PHE A 173 -3.30 -8.71 -17.72
CA PHE A 173 -2.80 -9.88 -17.01
C PHE A 173 -3.36 -9.98 -15.59
N ALA A 174 -4.05 -11.08 -15.30
CA ALA A 174 -4.50 -11.40 -13.94
C ALA A 174 -3.32 -11.93 -13.11
N GLY A 175 -3.01 -11.27 -11.99
CA GLY A 175 -1.96 -11.71 -11.06
C GLY A 175 -0.53 -11.31 -11.45
N GLY A 176 -0.36 -10.42 -12.44
CA GLY A 176 0.94 -9.95 -12.93
C GLY A 176 1.36 -10.61 -14.25
N CYS A 177 2.51 -10.19 -14.78
CA CYS A 177 3.03 -10.68 -16.05
C CYS A 177 4.51 -11.04 -15.93
N THR A 178 4.99 -11.89 -16.84
CA THR A 178 6.44 -12.10 -16.99
C THR A 178 7.08 -10.90 -17.66
N LEU A 179 8.41 -10.78 -17.54
CA LEU A 179 9.15 -9.69 -18.18
C LEU A 179 9.01 -9.75 -19.71
N GLU A 180 9.06 -10.93 -20.30
CA GLU A 180 8.93 -11.15 -21.74
C GLU A 180 7.56 -10.69 -22.25
N ALA A 181 6.50 -10.96 -21.47
CA ALA A 181 5.15 -10.51 -21.81
C ALA A 181 5.01 -8.98 -21.73
N ALA A 182 5.68 -8.35 -20.76
CA ALA A 182 5.72 -6.89 -20.64
C ALA A 182 6.50 -6.24 -21.78
N GLU A 183 7.66 -6.79 -22.15
CA GLU A 183 8.48 -6.32 -23.26
C GLU A 183 7.73 -6.39 -24.60
N TRP A 184 6.98 -7.47 -24.83
CA TRP A 184 6.16 -7.61 -26.03
C TRP A 184 5.10 -6.50 -26.13
N ILE A 185 4.42 -6.18 -25.02
CA ILE A 185 3.47 -5.06 -24.98
C ILE A 185 4.17 -3.74 -25.26
N CYS A 186 5.34 -3.49 -24.67
CA CYS A 186 6.11 -2.27 -24.91
C CYS A 186 6.48 -2.13 -26.41
N GLN A 187 6.95 -3.21 -27.04
CA GLN A 187 7.33 -3.21 -28.46
C GLN A 187 6.13 -3.02 -29.38
N ALA A 188 5.01 -3.68 -29.07
CA ALA A 188 3.75 -3.53 -29.80
C ALA A 188 3.23 -2.08 -29.74
N LEU A 189 3.43 -1.40 -28.62
CA LEU A 189 3.03 0.01 -28.43
C LEU A 189 4.04 1.04 -28.95
N VAL A 190 5.25 0.67 -29.36
CA VAL A 190 6.20 1.60 -30.02
C VAL A 190 6.08 1.50 -31.54
N SER A 191 5.43 0.45 -32.04
CA SER A 191 5.28 0.16 -33.48
C SER A 191 4.00 0.77 -34.11
N ASP A 192 3.20 1.51 -33.32
CA ASP A 192 1.96 2.21 -33.67
C ASP A 192 2.11 3.72 -33.40
#